data_AF-A0A0V1Q6V5-F1
#
_entry.id   AF-A0A0V1Q6V5-F1
#
_cell.length_a   1.000
_cell.length_b   1.000
_cell.length_c   1.000
_cell.angle_alpha   90.00
_cell.angle_beta   90.00
_cell.angle_gamma   90.00
#
_symmetry.space_group_name_H-M   'P 1'
#
loop_
_entity.id
_entity.type
_entity.pdbx_description
1 polymer ?
#
loop_
_entity_poly.entity_id
_entity_poly.type
_entity_poly.pdbx_seq_one_letter_code
_entity_poly.pdbx_strand_id
1 'polypeptide(L)' 'MERLQQLATHTIAASSGPQRPLHPLDPLSAQEIKEVSTIIKQQYSGKKLNFNTITLREPSKKRTITGRKPTVQSLLV' A
#
# COMPACT_ATOMS: atom_id res chain seq x y z
N MET A 1 34.82 10.54 -19.21
CA MET A 1 34.01 9.82 -18.19
C MET A 1 32.59 9.49 -18.67
N GLU A 2 32.40 9.21 -19.96
CA GLU A 2 31.04 9.06 -20.53
C GLU A 2 30.37 7.72 -20.15
N ARG A 3 31.15 6.63 -20.12
CA ARG A 3 30.69 5.29 -19.72
C ARG A 3 30.12 5.24 -18.30
N LEU A 4 30.64 6.06 -17.40
CA LEU A 4 30.22 6.07 -15.99
C LEU A 4 28.86 6.75 -15.82
N GLN A 5 28.59 7.78 -16.62
CA GLN A 5 27.28 8.45 -16.67
C GLN A 5 26.21 7.54 -17.31
N GLN A 6 26.58 6.75 -18.31
CA GLN A 6 25.69 5.74 -18.92
C GLN A 6 25.32 4.64 -17.91
N LEU A 7 26.28 4.13 -17.13
CA LEU A 7 25.98 3.14 -16.09
C LEU A 7 25.07 3.70 -14.98
N ALA A 8 25.29 4.96 -14.56
CA ALA A 8 24.44 5.62 -13.57
C ALA A 8 23.00 5.80 -14.06
N THR A 9 22.81 6.25 -15.29
CA THR A 9 21.47 6.44 -15.88
C THR A 9 20.70 5.12 -16.03
N HIS A 10 21.36 4.04 -16.48
CA HIS A 10 20.73 2.72 -16.54
C HIS A 10 20.36 2.16 -15.15
N THR A 11 21.19 2.40 -14.13
CA THR A 11 20.93 1.95 -12.75
C THR A 11 19.76 2.69 -12.11
N ILE A 12 19.64 4.00 -12.38
CA ILE A 12 18.53 4.84 -11.87
C ILE A 12 17.20 4.48 -12.57
N ALA A 13 17.24 4.23 -13.88
CA ALA A 13 16.06 3.79 -14.63
C ALA A 13 15.58 2.39 -14.19
N ALA A 14 16.49 1.50 -13.78
CA ALA A 14 16.14 0.18 -13.27
C ALA A 14 15.59 0.20 -11.83
N SER A 15 16.05 1.12 -10.98
CA SER A 15 15.55 1.24 -9.59
C SER A 15 14.18 1.90 -9.49
N SER A 16 13.84 2.73 -10.48
CA SER A 16 12.53 3.35 -10.64
C SER A 16 11.67 2.57 -11.64
N GLY A 17 11.50 1.27 -11.37
CA GLY A 17 10.54 0.46 -12.13
C GLY A 17 9.17 1.16 -12.17
N PRO A 18 8.46 1.10 -13.32
CA PRO A 18 7.17 1.78 -13.47
C PRO A 18 6.29 1.42 -12.28
N GLN A 19 5.83 2.44 -11.54
CA GLN A 19 4.84 2.28 -10.48
C GLN A 19 3.70 1.47 -11.09
N ARG A 20 3.53 0.23 -10.63
CA ARG A 20 2.52 -0.67 -11.21
C ARG A 20 1.19 0.08 -11.20
N PRO A 21 0.42 0.04 -12.30
CA PRO A 21 -0.90 0.65 -12.33
C PRO A 21 -1.69 0.07 -11.15
N LEU A 22 -2.04 0.94 -10.20
CA LEU A 22 -2.60 0.55 -8.91
C LEU A 22 -3.94 -0.14 -9.16
N HIS A 23 -3.95 -1.47 -9.13
CA HIS A 23 -5.15 -2.23 -9.39
C HIS A 23 -5.99 -2.29 -8.11
N PRO A 24 -7.32 -2.11 -8.18
CA PRO A 24 -8.17 -2.15 -6.99
C PRO A 24 -8.21 -3.50 -6.25
N LEU A 25 -7.62 -4.55 -6.83
CA LEU A 25 -7.44 -5.89 -6.23
C LEU A 25 -5.97 -6.21 -5.93
N ASP A 26 -5.06 -5.25 -6.01
CA ASP A 26 -3.67 -5.47 -5.61
C ASP A 26 -3.57 -5.71 -4.10
N PRO A 27 -2.63 -6.56 -3.65
CA PRO A 27 -2.38 -6.74 -2.23
C PRO A 27 -1.94 -5.42 -1.58
N LEU A 28 -2.25 -5.25 -0.29
CA LEU A 28 -1.83 -4.07 0.48
C LEU A 28 -0.30 -3.92 0.46
N SER A 29 0.16 -2.70 0.22
CA SER A 29 1.57 -2.34 0.37
C SER A 29 1.95 -2.18 1.85
N ALA A 30 3.24 -2.34 2.15
CA ALA A 30 3.75 -2.15 3.51
C ALA A 30 3.48 -0.74 4.07
N GLN A 31 3.44 0.27 3.18
CA GLN A 31 3.12 1.63 3.56
C GLN A 31 1.66 1.78 4.00
N GLU A 32 0.72 1.20 3.25
CA GLU A 32 -0.70 1.22 3.60
C GLU A 32 -0.98 0.50 4.93
N ILE A 33 -0.30 -0.62 5.19
CA ILE A 33 -0.41 -1.34 6.47
C ILE A 33 0.02 -0.43 7.63
N LYS A 34 1.12 0.32 7.46
CA LYS A 34 1.62 1.25 8.48
C LYS A 34 0.64 2.39 8.73
N GLU A 35 0.10 2.98 7.66
CA GLU A 35 -0.90 4.06 7.75
C GLU A 35 -2.16 3.59 8.48
N VAL A 36 -2.70 2.42 8.13
CA VAL A 36 -3.88 1.84 8.79
C VAL A 36 -3.62 1.57 10.27
N SER A 37 -2.45 1.00 10.61
CA SER A 37 -2.08 0.75 12.00
C SER A 37 -1.98 2.05 12.81
N THR A 38 -1.57 3.15 12.18
CA THR A 38 -1.45 4.46 12.82
C THR A 38 -2.82 5.05 13.09
N ILE A 39 -3.71 5.03 12.09
CA ILE A 39 -5.09 5.53 12.21
C ILE A 39 -5.84 4.81 13.33
N ILE A 40 -5.74 3.48 13.41
CA ILE A 40 -6.44 2.72 14.43
C ILE A 40 -5.83 2.94 15.82
N LYS A 41 -4.49 3.00 15.93
CA LYS A 41 -3.83 3.34 17.20
C LYS A 41 -4.21 4.74 17.70
N GLN A 42 -4.40 5.71 16.80
CA GLN A 42 -4.90 7.05 17.14
C GLN A 42 -6.34 7.00 17.65
N GLN A 43 -7.21 6.26 16.97
CA GLN A 43 -8.63 6.15 17.34
C GLN A 43 -8.84 5.47 18.72
N TYR A 44 -7.96 4.54 19.09
CA TYR A 44 -8.03 3.80 20.35
C TYR A 44 -6.88 4.15 21.30
N SER A 45 -6.53 5.43 21.35
CA SER A 45 -5.51 5.94 22.28
C SER A 45 -5.83 5.54 23.72
N GLY A 46 -4.86 4.90 24.41
CA GLY A 46 -5.01 4.45 25.79
C GLY A 46 -5.29 2.96 25.99
N LYS A 47 -5.49 2.19 24.90
CA LYS A 47 -5.60 0.72 24.95
C LYS A 47 -4.38 0.07 24.30
N LYS A 48 -3.87 -1.03 24.89
CA LYS A 48 -2.85 -1.87 24.24
C LYS A 48 -3.55 -2.71 23.17
N LEU A 49 -3.39 -2.31 21.91
CA LEU A 49 -3.94 -3.03 20.76
C LEU A 49 -2.88 -3.88 20.09
N ASN A 50 -3.23 -5.12 19.78
CA ASN A 50 -2.45 -5.98 18.90
C ASN A 50 -3.31 -6.35 17.68
N PHE A 51 -2.76 -6.18 16.48
CA PHE A 51 -3.49 -6.52 15.26
C PHE A 51 -3.25 -7.99 14.91
N ASN A 52 -4.33 -8.79 14.85
CA ASN A 52 -4.22 -10.16 14.38
C ASN A 52 -4.05 -10.21 12.86
N THR A 53 -4.90 -9.48 12.14
CA THR A 53 -4.89 -9.47 10.67
C THR A 53 -5.26 -8.09 10.12
N ILE A 54 -4.47 -7.60 9.16
CA ILE A 54 -4.75 -6.39 8.37
C ILE A 54 -4.82 -6.82 6.91
N THR A 55 -6.01 -6.78 6.32
CA THR A 55 -6.25 -7.22 4.93
C THR A 55 -7.05 -6.21 4.15
N LEU A 56 -6.87 -6.24 2.82
CA LEU A 56 -7.67 -5.46 1.90
C LEU A 56 -9.11 -5.94 1.94
N ARG A 57 -10.07 -5.03 2.11
CA ARG A 57 -11.48 -5.37 1.92
C ARG A 57 -11.83 -5.14 0.46
N GLU A 58 -12.15 -6.23 -0.23
CA GLU A 58 -12.47 -6.18 -1.65
C GLU A 58 -13.65 -5.23 -1.91
N PRO A 59 -13.53 -4.34 -2.92
CA PRO A 59 -14.62 -3.45 -3.29
C PRO A 59 -15.75 -4.25 -3.95
N SER A 60 -17.01 -3.87 -3.70
CA SER A 60 -18.16 -4.45 -4.41
C SER A 60 -18.00 -4.33 -5.92
N LYS A 61 -18.43 -5.33 -6.71
CA LYS A 61 -18.28 -5.37 -8.19
C LYS A 61 -18.59 -4.05 -8.92
N LYS A 62 -19.63 -3.31 -8.50
CA LYS A 62 -19.97 -1.99 -9.06
C LYS A 62 -18.88 -0.93 -8.88
N ARG A 63 -18.14 -0.97 -7.76
CA ARG A 63 -17.13 0.03 -7.37
C ARG A 63 -15.79 -0.18 -8.08
N THR A 64 -15.45 -1.44 -8.39
CA THR A 64 -14.25 -1.81 -9.16
C THR A 64 -14.29 -1.22 -10.58
N ILE A 65 -15.48 -1.19 -11.20
CA ILE A 65 -15.70 -0.60 -12.54
C ILE A 65 -15.54 0.93 -12.55
N THR A 66 -15.77 1.60 -11.41
CA THR A 66 -15.73 3.08 -11.31
C THR A 66 -14.37 3.62 -10.82
N GLY A 67 -13.35 2.77 -10.67
CA GLY A 67 -11.98 3.22 -10.33
C GLY A 67 -11.81 3.85 -8.94
N ARG A 68 -12.71 3.56 -7.98
CA ARG A 68 -12.59 4.09 -6.61
C ARG A 68 -11.75 3.18 -5.72
N LYS A 69 -10.86 3.78 -4.92
CA LYS A 69 -9.96 3.08 -4.00
C LYS A 69 -10.71 2.13 -3.05
N PRO A 70 -10.21 0.89 -2.84
CA PRO A 70 -10.78 -0.07 -1.89
C PRO A 70 -10.61 0.41 -0.44
N THR A 71 -11.47 -0.09 0.45
CA THR A 71 -11.44 0.22 1.89
C THR A 71 -10.67 -0.88 2.63
N VAL A 72 -9.94 -0.57 3.69
CA VAL A 72 -9.20 -1.58 4.49
C VAL A 72 -10.03 -1.98 5.71
N GLN A 73 -10.02 -3.26 6.09
CA GLN A 73 -10.71 -3.75 7.29
C GLN A 73 -9.71 -4.44 8.21
N SER A 74 -9.70 -4.08 9.49
CA SER A 74 -8.87 -4.69 10.52
C SER A 74 -9.74 -5.43 11.54
N LEU A 75 -9.39 -6.67 11.88
CA LEU A 75 -10.03 -7.41 12.95
C LEU A 75 -9.18 -7.29 14.23
N LEU A 76 -9.77 -6.72 15.28
CA LEU A 76 -9.16 -6.61 16.60
C LEU A 76 -9.54 -7.85 17.43
N VAL A 77 -8.56 -8.49 18.06
CA VAL A 77 -8.78 -9.58 19.03
C VAL A 77 -8.44 -9.07 20.42
#